data_AF-A0A9Q3QD34-F1
#
_entry.id   AF-A0A9Q3QD34-F1
#
_cell.length_a   1.000
_cell.length_b   1.000
_cell.length_c   1.000
_cell.angle_alpha   90.00
_cell.angle_beta   90.00
_cell.angle_gamma   90.00
#
_symmetry.space_group_name_H-M   'P 1'
#
loop_
_entity.id
_entity.type
_entity.pdbx_description
1 polymer ?
#
loop_
_entity_poly.entity_id
_entity_poly.type
_entity_poly.pdbx_seq_one_letter_code
_entity_poly.pdbx_strand_id
1 'polypeptide(L)'
;MYGIDLHNNKDRYFAIGDNKRQKINFLPFKRQITVNKVSPVNLELEKFKSEQLNEAEISLHLTDKQENELSSLLYDHKEAFASDKEPLGAIIGHEVEIILNIERPYSPLLRRPAYPASPKSREALENHIKELLDLGVIRKVGHNEEVEITTPVIVAWHNGKSRMVGDFKALNTYTVPDR
;
A
#
# COMPACT_ATOMS: atom_id res chain seq x y z
N MET A 1 -51.36 -7.38 37.74
CA MET A 1 -51.81 -6.07 37.19
C MET A 1 -50.65 -5.12 37.40
N TYR A 2 -49.85 -4.83 36.37
CA TYR A 2 -48.61 -4.06 36.53
C TYR A 2 -48.92 -2.57 36.34
N GLY A 3 -48.82 -1.81 37.43
CA GLY A 3 -48.93 -0.35 37.40
C GLY A 3 -47.57 0.27 37.15
N ILE A 4 -47.48 1.16 36.15
CA ILE A 4 -46.31 2.01 35.94
C ILE A 4 -46.59 3.31 36.70
N ASP A 5 -45.75 3.62 37.68
CA ASP A 5 -45.86 4.85 38.47
C ASP A 5 -44.71 5.80 38.10
N LEU A 6 -45.03 6.94 37.49
CA LEU A 6 -44.08 7.91 36.95
C LEU A 6 -44.04 9.13 37.88
N HIS A 7 -43.02 9.23 38.71
CA HIS A 7 -42.77 10.44 39.51
C HIS A 7 -41.88 11.41 38.72
N ASN A 8 -42.35 12.63 38.52
CA ASN A 8 -41.61 13.67 37.80
C ASN A 8 -40.60 14.34 38.75
N ASN A 9 -39.40 13.77 38.85
CA ASN A 9 -38.24 14.44 39.42
C ASN A 9 -37.04 14.24 38.48
N LYS A 10 -36.00 15.07 38.62
CA LYS A 10 -34.93 15.29 37.62
C LYS A 10 -34.24 14.02 37.07
N ASP A 11 -34.36 12.87 37.74
CA ASP A 11 -33.83 11.59 37.28
C ASP A 11 -34.97 10.54 37.18
N ARG A 12 -35.16 9.96 35.99
CA ARG A 12 -36.20 8.94 35.74
C ARG A 12 -35.69 7.57 36.19
N TYR A 13 -36.48 6.85 36.98
CA TYR A 13 -36.24 5.46 37.36
C TYR A 13 -37.54 4.66 37.22
N PHE A 14 -37.45 3.35 37.00
CA PHE A 14 -38.59 2.44 37.15
C PHE A 14 -38.19 1.19 37.94
N ALA A 15 -39.20 0.52 38.51
CA ALA A 15 -39.08 -0.76 39.19
C ALA A 15 -40.12 -1.72 38.60
N ILE A 16 -39.76 -2.99 38.47
CA ILE A 16 -40.67 -4.04 38.00
C ILE A 16 -40.98 -4.96 39.18
N GLY A 17 -42.26 -5.05 39.56
CA GLY A 17 -42.75 -5.88 40.67
C GLY A 17 -42.65 -5.21 42.05
N ASP A 18 -42.91 -5.98 43.12
CA ASP A 18 -43.04 -5.48 44.50
C ASP A 18 -41.70 -5.11 45.16
N ASN A 19 -40.58 -5.33 44.47
CA ASN A 19 -39.25 -5.19 45.04
C ASN A 19 -38.68 -3.77 44.83
N LYS A 20 -39.12 -2.83 45.66
CA LYS A 20 -38.72 -1.40 45.63
C LYS A 20 -37.21 -1.12 45.80
N ARG A 21 -36.40 -2.14 46.06
CA ARG A 21 -34.95 -2.04 46.29
C ARG A 21 -34.10 -2.15 45.03
N GLN A 22 -34.61 -2.69 43.92
CA GLN A 22 -33.92 -2.68 42.63
C GLN A 22 -34.41 -1.51 41.78
N LYS A 23 -33.71 -0.37 41.88
CA LYS A 23 -33.95 0.79 41.01
C LYS A 23 -33.05 0.68 39.79
N ILE A 24 -33.65 0.57 38.60
CA ILE A 24 -32.90 0.58 37.34
C ILE A 24 -32.88 2.04 36.86
N ASN A 25 -31.68 2.57 36.68
CA ASN A 25 -31.47 3.94 36.20
C ASN A 25 -31.50 3.97 34.67
N PHE A 26 -32.18 4.96 34.09
CA PHE A 26 -31.92 5.31 32.70
C PHE A 26 -30.56 5.98 32.62
N LEU A 27 -29.56 5.28 32.06
CA LEU A 27 -28.29 5.92 31.75
C LEU A 27 -28.57 7.11 30.81
N PRO A 28 -27.99 8.30 31.06
CA PRO A 28 -28.05 9.39 30.10
C PRO A 28 -27.41 8.88 28.83
N PHE A 29 -28.20 8.84 27.75
CA PHE A 29 -27.71 8.52 26.43
C PHE A 29 -26.64 9.56 26.08
N LYS A 30 -25.37 9.17 26.24
CA LYS A 30 -24.21 9.92 25.76
C LYS A 30 -24.42 10.12 24.26
N ARG A 31 -24.27 11.36 23.82
CA ARG A 31 -24.28 11.87 22.44
C ARG A 31 -24.75 10.84 21.41
N GLN A 32 -25.89 11.13 20.80
CA GLN A 32 -26.20 10.65 19.47
C GLN A 32 -24.98 10.91 18.59
N ILE A 33 -24.17 9.88 18.36
CA ILE A 33 -23.58 9.67 17.05
C ILE A 33 -24.81 9.59 16.17
N THR A 34 -25.12 10.69 15.50
CA THR A 34 -26.09 10.68 14.42
C THR A 34 -25.53 9.67 13.43
N VAL A 35 -26.03 8.43 13.48
CA VAL A 35 -25.94 7.50 12.37
C VAL A 35 -26.87 8.09 11.32
N ASN A 36 -26.40 9.18 10.70
CA ASN A 36 -26.83 9.57 9.37
C ASN A 36 -26.71 8.28 8.56
N LYS A 37 -27.82 7.84 7.96
CA LYS A 37 -27.87 6.74 7.00
C LYS A 37 -26.54 6.71 6.26
N VAL A 38 -25.68 5.75 6.61
CA VAL A 38 -24.30 5.73 6.14
C VAL A 38 -24.40 5.50 4.65
N SER A 39 -24.33 6.59 3.88
CA SER A 39 -24.03 6.51 2.47
C SER A 39 -22.76 5.66 2.35
N PRO A 40 -22.68 4.70 1.41
CA PRO A 40 -21.55 3.77 1.31
C PRO A 40 -20.18 4.47 1.35
N VAL A 41 -20.11 5.70 0.82
CA VAL A 41 -18.97 6.63 0.86
C VAL A 41 -18.37 6.84 2.27
N ASN A 42 -19.20 6.94 3.32
CA ASN A 42 -18.72 7.26 4.67
C ASN A 42 -18.16 6.01 5.39
N LEU A 43 -18.54 4.80 4.95
CA LEU A 43 -17.97 3.57 5.50
C LEU A 43 -16.55 3.32 4.95
N GLU A 44 -16.31 3.64 3.68
CA GLU A 44 -14.99 3.49 3.06
C GLU A 44 -13.98 4.52 3.55
N LEU A 45 -14.41 5.77 3.78
CA LEU A 45 -13.55 6.81 4.32
C LEU A 45 -13.07 6.47 5.74
N GLU A 46 -13.97 5.97 6.60
CA GLU A 46 -13.60 5.54 7.95
C GLU A 46 -12.68 4.31 7.93
N LYS A 47 -12.92 3.38 7.01
CA LYS A 47 -12.00 2.25 6.77
C LYS A 47 -10.62 2.74 6.35
N PHE A 48 -10.53 3.67 5.38
CA PHE A 48 -9.28 4.28 4.94
C PHE A 48 -8.53 4.97 6.08
N LYS A 49 -9.22 5.74 6.92
CA LYS A 49 -8.63 6.35 8.12
C LYS A 49 -8.02 5.29 9.04
N SER A 50 -8.76 4.22 9.32
CA SER A 50 -8.32 3.17 10.25
C SER A 50 -7.19 2.28 9.72
N GLU A 51 -7.14 2.04 8.40
CA GLU A 51 -6.18 1.11 7.79
C GLU A 51 -4.93 1.81 7.23
N GLN A 52 -5.09 3.00 6.65
CA GLN A 52 -4.01 3.70 5.92
C GLN A 52 -3.47 4.92 6.68
N LEU A 53 -4.34 5.68 7.36
CA LEU A 53 -3.92 6.89 8.09
C LEU A 53 -3.56 6.64 9.56
N ASN A 54 -3.82 5.45 10.09
CA ASN A 54 -3.54 5.14 11.50
C ASN A 54 -2.04 5.17 11.84
N GLU A 55 -1.17 4.87 10.85
CA GLU A 55 0.28 4.99 11.00
C GLU A 55 0.82 6.37 10.58
N ALA A 56 -0.03 7.25 10.07
CA ALA A 56 0.37 8.57 9.59
C ALA A 56 0.55 9.55 10.77
N GLU A 57 1.67 10.26 10.76
CA GLU A 57 1.91 11.36 11.71
C GLU A 57 1.17 12.62 11.26
N ILE A 58 -0.09 12.75 11.68
CA ILE A 58 -0.89 13.95 11.45
C ILE A 58 -0.63 14.97 12.56
N SER A 59 -0.51 16.25 12.19
CA SER A 59 -0.22 17.32 13.14
C SER A 59 -1.33 17.49 14.18
N LEU A 60 -0.95 17.49 15.47
CA LEU A 60 -1.85 17.70 16.61
C LEU A 60 -2.45 19.12 16.67
N HIS A 61 -1.98 20.05 15.83
CA HIS A 61 -2.47 21.44 15.79
C HIS A 61 -3.66 21.63 14.86
N LEU A 62 -4.07 20.58 14.14
CA LEU A 62 -5.26 20.64 13.30
C LEU A 62 -6.51 20.63 14.15
N THR A 63 -7.48 21.48 13.78
CA THR A 63 -8.83 21.38 14.33
C THR A 63 -9.54 20.15 13.76
N ASP A 64 -10.53 19.61 14.47
CA ASP A 64 -11.35 18.49 14.00
C ASP A 64 -11.90 18.71 12.56
N LYS A 65 -12.22 19.96 12.22
CA LYS A 65 -12.68 20.32 10.88
C LYS A 65 -11.58 20.14 9.83
N GLN A 66 -10.38 20.65 10.11
CA GLN A 66 -9.25 20.55 9.18
C GLN A 66 -8.75 19.11 9.03
N GLU A 67 -8.77 18.32 10.11
CA GLU A 67 -8.39 16.91 10.06
C GLU A 67 -9.36 16.09 9.18
N ASN A 68 -10.66 16.38 9.27
CA ASN A 68 -11.66 15.75 8.41
C ASN A 68 -11.53 16.21 6.94
N GLU A 69 -11.25 17.48 6.68
CA GLU A 69 -10.98 17.99 5.33
C GLU A 69 -9.72 17.33 4.73
N LEU A 70 -8.65 17.22 5.52
CA LEU A 70 -7.42 16.53 5.11
C LEU A 70 -7.67 15.05 4.80
N SER A 71 -8.37 14.35 5.70
CA SER A 71 -8.70 12.93 5.51
C SER A 71 -9.54 12.71 4.25
N SER A 72 -10.49 13.61 3.98
CA SER A 72 -11.32 13.56 2.77
C SER A 72 -10.48 13.78 1.51
N LEU A 73 -9.59 14.79 1.52
CA LEU A 73 -8.68 15.08 0.42
C LEU A 73 -7.75 13.89 0.11
N LEU A 74 -7.18 13.28 1.15
CA LEU A 74 -6.29 12.12 0.99
C LEU A 74 -7.05 10.90 0.47
N TYR A 75 -8.29 10.69 0.89
CA TYR A 75 -9.14 9.62 0.39
C TYR A 75 -9.54 9.85 -1.08
N ASP A 76 -9.91 11.07 -1.44
CA ASP A 76 -10.29 11.45 -2.81
C ASP A 76 -9.12 11.28 -3.79
N HIS A 77 -7.88 11.43 -3.30
CA HIS A 77 -6.65 11.27 -4.08
C HIS A 77 -5.84 10.03 -3.67
N LYS A 78 -6.45 9.02 -3.04
CA LYS A 78 -5.74 7.86 -2.49
C LYS A 78 -4.90 7.10 -3.52
N GLU A 79 -5.33 7.07 -4.78
CA GLU A 79 -4.63 6.41 -5.90
C GLU A 79 -3.33 7.12 -6.32
N ALA A 80 -3.14 8.39 -5.93
CA ALA A 80 -1.91 9.11 -6.19
C ALA A 80 -0.75 8.71 -5.26
N PHE A 81 -1.05 7.96 -4.19
CA PHE A 81 -0.08 7.52 -3.20
C PHE A 81 0.19 6.02 -3.35
N ALA A 82 1.44 5.62 -3.10
CA ALA A 82 1.79 4.21 -3.02
C ALA A 82 1.07 3.56 -1.82
N SER A 83 0.57 2.34 -2.00
CA SER A 83 -0.06 1.54 -0.94
C SER A 83 0.66 0.20 -0.76
N ASP A 84 0.34 -0.54 0.31
CA ASP A 84 0.91 -1.87 0.53
C ASP A 84 0.58 -2.86 -0.60
N LYS A 85 -0.54 -2.66 -1.27
CA LYS A 85 -0.99 -3.52 -2.38
C LYS A 85 -0.41 -3.09 -3.72
N GLU A 86 -0.28 -1.78 -3.93
CA GLU A 86 0.22 -1.18 -5.16
C GLU A 86 1.33 -0.18 -4.78
N PRO A 87 2.52 -0.67 -4.42
CA PRO A 87 3.62 0.19 -4.00
C PRO A 87 4.31 0.87 -5.19
N LEU A 88 4.03 0.39 -6.40
CA LEU A 88 4.60 0.90 -7.64
C LEU A 88 3.48 1.40 -8.56
N GLY A 89 3.66 2.60 -9.11
CA GLY A 89 2.81 3.08 -10.19
C GLY A 89 3.11 2.34 -11.49
N ALA A 90 2.07 2.03 -12.26
CA ALA A 90 2.19 1.44 -13.59
C ALA A 90 1.46 2.33 -14.60
N ILE A 91 2.16 2.72 -15.66
CA ILE A 91 1.56 3.43 -16.79
C ILE A 91 1.14 2.38 -17.81
N ILE A 92 -0.16 2.26 -18.06
CA ILE A 92 -0.74 1.29 -19.00
C ILE A 92 -0.88 1.94 -20.38
N GLY A 93 -0.49 1.25 -21.46
CA GLY A 93 -0.62 1.73 -22.84
C GLY A 93 0.49 2.68 -23.32
N HIS A 94 1.55 2.81 -22.52
CA HIS A 94 2.78 3.52 -22.89
C HIS A 94 3.97 2.58 -22.83
N GLU A 95 3.84 1.39 -23.44
CA GLU A 95 4.94 0.45 -23.56
C GLU A 95 6.09 1.07 -24.37
N VAL A 96 7.31 0.92 -23.88
CA VAL A 96 8.50 1.50 -24.50
C VAL A 96 9.19 0.44 -25.36
N GLU A 97 9.35 0.72 -26.65
CA GLU A 97 10.18 -0.06 -27.54
C GLU A 97 11.65 0.39 -27.44
N ILE A 98 12.55 -0.54 -27.18
CA ILE A 98 13.99 -0.28 -27.16
C ILE A 98 14.58 -0.69 -28.51
N ILE A 99 14.97 0.30 -29.32
CA ILE A 99 15.55 0.08 -30.65
C ILE A 99 17.06 -0.11 -30.52
N LEU A 100 17.57 -1.17 -31.15
CA LEU A 100 19.00 -1.45 -31.26
C LEU A 100 19.56 -0.99 -32.61
N ASN A 101 20.82 -0.60 -32.65
CA ASN A 101 21.56 -0.21 -33.86
C ASN A 101 22.19 -1.40 -34.59
N ILE A 102 21.88 -2.63 -34.17
CA ILE A 102 22.35 -3.88 -34.76
C ILE A 102 21.17 -4.82 -34.99
N GLU A 103 21.31 -5.70 -35.98
CA GLU A 103 20.36 -6.77 -36.26
C GLU A 103 20.88 -8.12 -35.79
N ARG A 104 20.02 -9.14 -35.83
CA ARG A 104 20.41 -10.51 -35.53
C ARG A 104 21.37 -11.05 -36.61
N PRO A 105 22.37 -11.87 -36.24
CA PRO A 105 22.65 -12.37 -34.89
C PRO A 105 23.34 -11.32 -34.02
N TYR A 106 22.90 -11.20 -32.76
CA TYR A 106 23.47 -10.24 -31.82
C TYR A 106 24.90 -10.59 -31.40
N SER A 107 25.68 -9.54 -31.12
CA SER A 107 27.07 -9.66 -30.66
C SER A 107 27.17 -10.53 -29.39
N PRO A 108 28.19 -11.39 -29.24
CA PRO A 108 28.44 -12.15 -28.00
C PRO A 108 28.55 -11.25 -26.76
N LEU A 109 28.90 -9.98 -26.94
CA LEU A 109 28.94 -8.97 -25.87
C LEU A 109 27.57 -8.68 -25.25
N LEU A 110 26.48 -9.02 -25.93
CA LEU A 110 25.11 -8.95 -25.39
C LEU A 110 24.69 -10.25 -24.70
N ARG A 111 25.45 -11.33 -24.78
CA ARG A 111 25.20 -12.63 -24.09
C ARG A 111 26.19 -12.83 -22.95
N ARG A 112 26.15 -11.92 -21.98
CA ARG A 112 27.12 -11.93 -20.88
C ARG A 112 26.69 -12.91 -19.78
N PRO A 113 27.61 -13.76 -19.27
CA PRO A 113 27.32 -14.65 -18.17
C PRO A 113 27.17 -13.87 -16.86
N ALA A 114 26.46 -14.46 -15.90
CA ALA A 114 26.38 -13.92 -14.54
C ALA A 114 27.77 -13.84 -13.90
N TYR A 115 28.03 -12.77 -13.15
CA TYR A 115 29.27 -12.67 -12.39
C TYR A 115 29.25 -13.60 -11.18
N PRO A 116 30.41 -14.14 -10.77
CA PRO A 116 30.53 -14.84 -9.50
C PRO A 116 30.14 -13.92 -8.34
N ALA A 117 29.26 -14.40 -7.46
CA ALA A 117 28.80 -13.67 -6.29
C ALA A 117 29.26 -14.35 -5.00
N SER A 118 29.68 -13.56 -4.01
CA SER A 118 29.95 -14.08 -2.66
C SER A 118 28.67 -14.60 -2.00
N PRO A 119 28.73 -15.51 -1.00
CA PRO A 119 27.54 -16.03 -0.33
C PRO A 119 26.59 -14.94 0.17
N LYS A 120 27.14 -13.90 0.80
CA LYS A 120 26.41 -12.71 1.26
C LYS A 120 25.74 -11.95 0.11
N SER A 121 26.40 -11.82 -1.02
CA SER A 121 25.83 -11.13 -2.19
C SER A 121 24.75 -11.97 -2.87
N ARG A 122 24.91 -13.29 -2.91
CA ARG A 122 23.92 -14.21 -3.45
C ARG A 122 22.62 -14.18 -2.65
N GLU A 123 22.71 -14.22 -1.33
CA GLU A 123 21.55 -14.08 -0.44
C GLU A 123 20.83 -12.74 -0.64
N ALA A 124 21.59 -11.64 -0.74
CA ALA A 124 21.01 -10.34 -1.03
C ALA A 124 20.30 -10.30 -2.40
N LEU A 125 20.92 -10.88 -3.45
CA LEU A 125 20.30 -10.97 -4.78
C LEU A 125 19.02 -11.80 -4.75
N GLU A 126 18.99 -12.92 -4.05
CA GLU A 126 17.81 -13.78 -3.94
C GLU A 126 16.64 -13.04 -3.29
N ASN A 127 16.90 -12.25 -2.24
CA ASN A 127 15.89 -11.41 -1.60
C ASN A 127 15.35 -10.35 -2.57
N HIS A 128 16.24 -9.60 -3.24
CA HIS A 128 15.83 -8.57 -4.21
C HIS A 128 15.04 -9.16 -5.39
N ILE A 129 15.47 -10.31 -5.92
CA ILE A 129 14.77 -11.00 -7.02
C ILE A 129 13.38 -11.44 -6.56
N LYS A 130 13.26 -11.98 -5.33
CA LYS A 130 11.96 -12.38 -4.79
C LYS A 130 11.02 -11.18 -4.63
N GLU A 131 11.48 -10.08 -4.06
CA GLU A 131 10.69 -8.85 -3.93
C GLU A 131 10.20 -8.37 -5.30
N LEU A 132 11.08 -8.32 -6.31
CA LEU A 132 10.69 -7.88 -7.66
C LEU A 132 9.72 -8.85 -8.37
N LEU A 133 9.80 -10.16 -8.07
CA LEU A 133 8.84 -11.15 -8.56
C LEU A 133 7.47 -10.96 -7.88
N ASP A 134 7.45 -10.77 -6.56
CA ASP A 134 6.23 -10.56 -5.78
C ASP A 134 5.53 -9.25 -6.20
N LEU A 135 6.30 -8.23 -6.56
CA LEU A 135 5.81 -6.96 -7.11
C LEU A 135 5.41 -7.03 -8.61
N GLY A 136 5.66 -8.15 -9.29
CA GLY A 136 5.34 -8.30 -10.72
C GLY A 136 6.22 -7.46 -11.66
N VAL A 137 7.34 -6.90 -11.19
CA VAL A 137 8.26 -6.09 -11.98
C VAL A 137 9.12 -6.96 -12.92
N ILE A 138 9.46 -8.16 -12.46
CA ILE A 138 10.19 -9.15 -13.26
C ILE A 138 9.41 -10.47 -13.30
N ARG A 139 9.74 -11.32 -14.27
CA ARG A 139 9.16 -12.67 -14.40
C ARG A 139 10.23 -13.70 -14.69
N LYS A 140 9.91 -14.97 -14.41
CA LYS A 140 10.70 -16.09 -14.92
C LYS A 140 10.49 -16.23 -16.43
N VAL A 141 11.57 -16.49 -17.13
CA VAL A 141 11.55 -16.84 -18.56
C VAL A 141 11.05 -18.28 -18.71
N GLY A 142 10.10 -18.51 -19.62
CA GLY A 142 9.56 -19.84 -19.90
C GLY A 142 10.58 -20.76 -20.57
N HIS A 143 10.39 -22.08 -20.44
CA HIS A 143 11.32 -23.08 -21.00
C HIS A 143 11.49 -22.98 -22.54
N ASN A 144 10.46 -22.48 -23.23
CA ASN A 144 10.44 -22.35 -24.70
C ASN A 144 10.82 -20.94 -25.17
N GLU A 145 11.16 -20.02 -24.28
CA GLU A 145 11.55 -18.65 -24.63
C GLU A 145 13.08 -18.58 -24.81
N GLU A 146 13.52 -18.27 -26.02
CA GLU A 146 14.95 -18.03 -26.28
C GLU A 146 15.34 -16.63 -25.79
N VAL A 147 16.35 -16.56 -24.92
CA VAL A 147 16.91 -15.30 -24.43
C VAL A 147 18.22 -15.03 -25.16
N GLU A 148 18.19 -14.09 -26.09
CA GLU A 148 19.37 -13.76 -26.89
C GLU A 148 20.24 -12.66 -26.28
N ILE A 149 19.73 -11.92 -25.31
CA ILE A 149 20.42 -10.81 -24.63
C ILE A 149 20.36 -11.05 -23.12
N THR A 150 21.52 -11.06 -22.47
CA THR A 150 21.67 -11.24 -21.03
C THR A 150 22.60 -10.17 -20.45
N THR A 151 22.12 -9.52 -19.40
CA THR A 151 22.89 -8.52 -18.65
C THR A 151 23.17 -9.05 -17.25
N PRO A 152 24.45 -9.10 -16.81
CA PRO A 152 24.77 -9.55 -15.47
C PRO A 152 24.37 -8.49 -14.45
N VAL A 153 24.14 -8.95 -13.24
CA VAL A 153 23.73 -8.12 -12.12
C VAL A 153 24.78 -8.22 -11.02
N ILE A 154 24.98 -7.10 -10.31
CA ILE A 154 25.89 -6.99 -9.16
C ILE A 154 25.13 -6.44 -7.95
N VAL A 155 25.71 -6.61 -6.77
CA VAL A 155 25.21 -5.99 -5.53
C VAL A 155 26.13 -4.85 -5.12
N ALA A 156 25.55 -3.66 -4.96
CA ALA A 156 26.21 -2.51 -4.35
C ALA A 156 25.78 -2.37 -2.89
N TRP A 157 26.74 -2.15 -2.00
CA TRP A 157 26.49 -1.96 -0.57
C TRP A 157 26.72 -0.51 -0.17
N HIS A 158 25.78 0.07 0.57
CA HIS A 158 25.92 1.42 1.11
C HIS A 158 25.17 1.53 2.44
N ASN A 159 25.86 1.99 3.49
CA ASN A 159 25.33 2.11 4.86
C ASN A 159 24.65 0.82 5.36
N GLY A 160 25.28 -0.34 5.08
CA GLY A 160 24.75 -1.65 5.48
C GLY A 160 23.59 -2.17 4.62
N LYS A 161 23.02 -1.36 3.72
CA LYS A 161 21.94 -1.76 2.81
C LYS A 161 22.49 -2.20 1.46
N SER A 162 21.96 -3.31 0.92
CA SER A 162 22.29 -3.82 -0.41
C SER A 162 21.35 -3.25 -1.47
N ARG A 163 21.84 -3.11 -2.70
CA ARG A 163 21.06 -2.77 -3.89
C ARG A 163 21.47 -3.66 -5.05
N MET A 164 20.49 -4.18 -5.78
CA MET A 164 20.70 -4.90 -7.03
C MET A 164 20.93 -3.91 -8.18
N VAL A 165 21.99 -4.10 -8.97
CA VAL A 165 22.36 -3.20 -10.08
C VAL A 165 22.67 -4.00 -11.34
N GLY A 166 21.97 -3.72 -12.45
CA GLY A 166 22.25 -4.31 -13.76
C GLY A 166 23.41 -3.62 -14.48
N ASP A 167 24.32 -4.38 -15.05
CA ASP A 167 25.46 -3.86 -15.84
C ASP A 167 25.09 -3.67 -17.32
N PHE A 168 24.32 -2.62 -17.61
CA PHE A 168 23.81 -2.33 -18.96
C PHE A 168 24.83 -1.67 -19.90
N LYS A 169 26.11 -1.56 -19.53
CA LYS A 169 27.11 -0.85 -20.35
C LYS A 169 27.21 -1.39 -21.79
N ALA A 170 27.21 -2.71 -21.94
CA ALA A 170 27.24 -3.35 -23.24
C ALA A 170 25.95 -3.04 -24.03
N LEU A 171 24.77 -3.24 -23.42
CA LEU A 171 23.47 -2.97 -24.05
C LEU A 171 23.36 -1.52 -24.53
N ASN A 172 23.72 -0.55 -23.67
CA ASN A 172 23.65 0.87 -23.98
C ASN A 172 24.51 1.29 -25.18
N THR A 173 25.57 0.54 -25.51
CA THR A 173 26.41 0.81 -26.70
C THR A 173 25.65 0.47 -27.99
N TYR A 174 24.67 -0.42 -27.91
CA TYR A 174 23.86 -0.86 -29.03
C TYR A 174 22.45 -0.24 -29.04
N THR A 175 22.05 0.47 -27.99
CA THR A 175 20.75 1.16 -27.93
C THR A 175 20.79 2.47 -28.71
N VAL A 176 19.78 2.71 -29.54
CA VAL A 176 19.58 4.00 -30.21
C VAL A 176 18.99 4.99 -29.20
N PRO A 177 19.61 6.15 -28.95
CA PRO A 177 19.05 7.16 -28.05
C PRO A 177 17.80 7.78 -28.66
N ASP A 178 16.82 8.09 -27.79
CA ASP A 178 15.64 8.85 -28.17
C ASP A 178 16.08 10.27 -28.61
N ARG A 179 15.53 10.77 -29.71
CA ARG A 179 15.93 12.04 -30.35
C ARG A 179 14.80 13.05 -30.36
#